data_AF-A0A1B3WM10-F1
#
_entry.id   AF-A0A1B3WM10-F1
#
_cell.length_a   1.000
_cell.length_b   1.000
_cell.length_c   1.000
_cell.angle_alpha   90.00
_cell.angle_beta   90.00
_cell.angle_gamma   90.00
#
_symmetry.space_group_name_H-M   'P 1'
#
loop_
_entity.id
_entity.type
_entity.pdbx_description
1 polymer ?
#
loop_
_entity_poly.entity_id
_entity_poly.type
_entity_poly.pdbx_seq_one_letter_code
_entity_poly.pdbx_strand_id
1 'polypeptide(L)' 'MTIHLLDQTVHLDIYIDASDAEFEDDVCFRFVEDCPEDEKVFCGGETELYLTREQARQIRDRLIKVLEEGDAK' A
#
# COMPACT_ATOMS: atom_id res chain seq x y z
N MET A 1 -1.25 6.59 -9.15
CA MET A 1 -0.50 7.67 -8.48
C MET A 1 0.37 6.97 -7.47
N THR A 2 1.68 7.15 -7.58
CA THR A 2 2.66 6.45 -6.75
C THR A 2 2.97 7.28 -5.52
N ILE A 3 3.00 6.63 -4.36
CA ILE A 3 3.38 7.23 -3.08
C ILE A 3 4.82 6.81 -2.78
N HIS A 4 5.69 7.79 -2.54
CA HIS A 4 7.08 7.54 -2.16
C HIS A 4 7.20 7.51 -0.63
N LEU A 5 7.69 6.39 -0.10
CA LEU A 5 7.91 6.12 1.31
C LEU A 5 9.42 5.91 1.56
N LEU A 6 9.83 5.92 2.83
CA LEU A 6 11.20 5.63 3.28
C LEU A 6 12.27 6.33 2.42
N ASP A 7 12.31 7.67 2.46
CA ASP A 7 13.27 8.47 1.68
C ASP A 7 13.26 8.16 0.17
N GLN A 8 12.07 7.86 -0.37
CA GLN A 8 11.82 7.56 -1.78
C GLN A 8 12.38 6.22 -2.28
N THR A 9 12.87 5.36 -1.40
CA THR A 9 13.37 4.03 -1.78
C THR A 9 12.27 2.99 -1.87
N VAL A 10 11.10 3.23 -1.27
CA VAL A 10 9.93 2.36 -1.37
C VAL A 10 8.80 3.10 -2.08
N HIS A 11 8.33 2.53 -3.18
CA HIS A 11 7.27 3.09 -4.00
C HIS A 11 6.00 2.26 -3.79
N LEU A 12 4.90 2.91 -3.43
CA LEU A 12 3.61 2.27 -3.24
C LEU A 12 2.63 2.74 -4.32
N ASP A 13 2.15 1.81 -5.13
CA ASP A 13 1.03 2.01 -6.03
C ASP A 13 -0.22 1.32 -5.49
N ILE A 14 -1.34 2.02 -5.58
CA ILE A 14 -2.66 1.50 -5.19
C ILE A 14 -3.59 1.61 -6.37
N TYR A 15 -4.13 0.48 -6.81
CA TYR A 15 -5.04 0.40 -7.95
C TYR A 15 -6.04 -0.75 -7.82
N ILE A 16 -7.11 -0.68 -8.62
CA ILE A 16 -7.99 -1.84 -8.83
C ILE A 16 -7.39 -2.69 -9.95
N ASP A 17 -7.08 -3.94 -9.67
CA ASP A 17 -6.62 -4.87 -10.70
C ASP A 17 -7.82 -5.43 -11.46
N ALA A 18 -8.01 -4.95 -12.68
CA ALA A 18 -9.11 -5.38 -13.54
C ALA A 18 -8.97 -6.85 -13.97
N SER A 19 -7.76 -7.41 -13.89
CA SER A 19 -7.49 -8.82 -14.20
C SER A 19 -8.03 -9.75 -13.12
N ASP A 20 -8.22 -9.23 -11.91
CA ASP A 20 -8.69 -9.94 -10.73
C ASP A 20 -10.14 -9.58 -10.37
N ALA A 21 -10.88 -8.96 -11.30
CA ALA A 21 -12.27 -8.55 -11.11
C ALA A 21 -13.24 -9.72 -10.86
N GLU A 22 -12.79 -10.95 -11.08
CA GLU A 22 -13.53 -12.18 -10.75
C GLU A 22 -13.41 -12.57 -9.27
N PHE A 23 -12.45 -11.98 -8.54
CA PHE A 23 -12.20 -12.22 -7.13
C PHE A 23 -12.65 -11.03 -6.27
N GLU A 24 -12.92 -11.27 -4.99
CA GLU A 24 -13.44 -10.24 -4.08
C GLU A 24 -12.34 -9.26 -3.59
N ASP A 25 -11.08 -9.63 -3.78
CA ASP A 25 -9.86 -8.92 -3.43
C ASP A 25 -9.19 -8.21 -4.62
N ASP A 26 -9.95 -7.35 -5.27
CA ASP A 26 -9.51 -6.63 -6.47
C ASP A 26 -8.66 -5.36 -6.21
N VAL A 27 -8.40 -5.01 -4.94
CA VAL A 27 -7.59 -3.84 -4.58
C VAL A 27 -6.14 -4.26 -4.37
N CYS A 28 -5.25 -3.86 -5.27
CA CYS A 28 -3.83 -4.18 -5.19
C CYS A 28 -3.03 -3.01 -4.58
N PHE A 29 -2.22 -3.33 -3.57
CA PHE A 29 -1.17 -2.48 -3.03
C PHE A 29 0.15 -3.06 -3.49
N ARG A 30 0.81 -2.38 -4.43
CA ARG A 30 2.09 -2.81 -4.99
C ARG A 30 3.21 -1.99 -4.38
N PHE A 31 4.11 -2.67 -3.70
CA PHE A 31 5.34 -2.14 -3.14
C PHE A 31 6.50 -2.48 -4.06
N VAL A 32 7.28 -1.48 -4.45
CA VAL A 32 8.54 -1.65 -5.20
C VAL A 32 9.65 -1.04 -4.37
N GLU A 33 10.70 -1.82 -4.11
CA GLU A 33 11.84 -1.45 -3.29
C GLU A 33 13.08 -1.23 -4.17
N ASP A 34 13.44 0.02 -4.40
CA ASP A 34 14.63 0.45 -5.14
C ASP A 34 15.77 0.78 -4.16
N CYS A 35 16.11 -0.20 -3.32
CA CYS A 35 17.18 -0.12 -2.34
C CYS A 35 18.04 -1.39 -2.33
N PRO A 36 19.24 -1.33 -1.70
CA PRO A 36 20.06 -2.50 -1.42
C PRO A 36 19.29 -3.61 -0.70
N GLU A 37 19.68 -4.86 -0.94
CA GLU A 37 18.93 -6.03 -0.46
C GLU A 37 18.86 -6.12 1.07
N ASP A 38 19.88 -5.61 1.76
CA ASP A 38 19.95 -5.52 3.22
C ASP A 38 19.06 -4.41 3.81
N GLU A 39 18.54 -3.51 2.99
CA GLU A 39 17.63 -2.43 3.38
C GLU A 39 16.16 -2.73 3.02
N LYS A 40 15.91 -3.78 2.25
CA LYS A 40 14.55 -4.18 1.86
C LYS A 40 13.73 -4.60 3.08
N VAL A 41 12.54 -4.05 3.19
CA VAL A 41 11.55 -4.36 4.21
C VAL A 41 10.78 -5.63 3.84
N PHE A 42 10.40 -5.78 2.57
CA PHE A 42 9.61 -6.91 2.11
C PHE A 42 10.46 -8.06 1.53
N CYS A 43 11.77 -7.81 1.32
CA CYS A 43 12.76 -8.76 0.78
C CYS A 43 12.44 -9.32 -0.62
N GLY A 44 11.30 -8.98 -1.22
CA GLY A 44 10.86 -9.47 -2.52
C GLY A 44 11.31 -8.59 -3.69
N GLY A 45 11.78 -7.36 -3.44
CA GLY A 45 12.03 -6.35 -4.47
C GLY A 45 10.75 -5.76 -5.04
N GLU A 46 9.80 -6.61 -5.40
CA GLU A 46 8.40 -6.25 -5.66
C GLU A 46 7.48 -7.11 -4.79
N THR A 47 6.48 -6.50 -4.18
CA THR A 47 5.52 -7.20 -3.31
C THR A 47 4.14 -6.64 -3.55
N GLU A 48 3.21 -7.53 -3.90
CA GLU A 48 1.82 -7.19 -4.15
C GLU A 48 0.95 -7.73 -3.02
N LEU A 49 0.08 -6.88 -2.48
CA LEU A 49 -0.90 -7.24 -1.47
C LEU A 49 -2.29 -6.98 -2.06
N TYR A 50 -3.03 -8.06 -2.25
CA TYR A 50 -4.41 -8.04 -2.69
C TYR A 50 -5.35 -7.95 -1.48
N LEU A 51 -6.30 -7.02 -1.55
CA LEU A 51 -7.20 -6.69 -0.47
C LEU A 51 -8.63 -6.63 -1.00
N THR A 52 -9.58 -7.06 -0.19
CA THR A 52 -10.98 -6.77 -0.46
C THR A 52 -11.26 -5.29 -0.33
N ARG A 53 -12.26 -4.82 -1.07
CA ARG A 53 -12.71 -3.42 -0.96
C ARG A 53 -13.10 -3.03 0.45
N GLU A 54 -13.58 -3.97 1.26
CA GLU A 54 -13.88 -3.71 2.67
C GLU A 54 -12.60 -3.49 3.48
N GLN A 55 -11.59 -4.35 3.34
CA GLN A 55 -10.30 -4.17 4.01
C GLN A 55 -9.65 -2.83 3.62
N ALA A 56 -9.66 -2.49 2.32
CA ALA A 56 -9.14 -1.21 1.84
C ALA A 56 -9.85 -0.01 2.48
N ARG A 57 -11.18 -0.07 2.66
CA ARG A 57 -11.95 0.98 3.39
C ARG A 57 -11.56 1.05 4.86
N GLN A 58 -11.40 -0.09 5.54
CA GLN A 58 -10.98 -0.11 6.93
C GLN A 58 -9.60 0.53 7.13
N ILE A 59 -8.64 0.24 6.22
CA ILE A 59 -7.31 0.87 6.23
C ILE A 59 -7.42 2.39 6.05
N ARG A 60 -8.19 2.84 5.05
CA ARG A 60 -8.43 4.26 4.80
C ARG A 60 -9.02 4.96 6.04
N ASP A 61 -10.07 4.40 6.61
CA ASP A 61 -10.77 5.01 7.73
C ASP A 61 -9.89 5.08 8.97
N ARG A 62 -9.06 4.05 9.20
CA ARG A 62 -8.08 4.08 10.29
C ARG A 62 -6.99 5.11 10.06
N LEU A 63 -6.48 5.23 8.83
CA LEU A 63 -5.46 6.22 8.49
C LEU A 63 -5.98 7.64 8.71
N ILE A 64 -7.17 7.96 8.20
CA ILE A 64 -7.82 9.28 8.39
C ILE A 64 -7.96 9.58 9.89
N LYS A 65 -8.49 8.64 10.66
CA LYS A 65 -8.70 8.84 12.10
C LYS A 65 -7.40 9.14 12.85
N VAL A 66 -6.30 8.45 12.53
CA VAL A 66 -5.00 8.69 13.16
C VAL A 66 -4.45 10.07 12.79
N LEU A 67 -4.63 10.52 11.55
CA LEU A 67 -4.21 11.85 11.11
C LEU A 67 -5.01 12.94 11.83
N GLU A 68 -6.33 12.81 11.92
CA GLU A 68 -7.20 13.74 12.63
C GLU A 68 -6.91 13.80 14.14
N GLU A 69 -6.56 12.67 14.77
CA GLU A 69 -6.12 12.62 16.17
C GLU A 69 -4.73 13.27 16.37
N GLY A 70 -3.84 13.16 15.39
CA GLY A 70 -2.47 13.68 15.42
C GLY A 70 -2.38 15.19 15.17
N ASP A 71 -3.26 15.76 14.34
CA ASP A 71 -3.36 17.18 14.05
C ASP A 71 -3.98 18.00 15.21
N ALA A 72 -4.56 17.34 16.20
CA ALA A 72 -5.17 17.97 17.37
C ALA A 72 -4.15 18.36 18.47
N LYS A 73 -2.85 18.46 18.15
CA LYS A 73 -1.77 18.71 19.12
C LYS A 73 -1.03 20.03 18.92
#